data_AF-A0A850BWN8-F1
#
_entry.id   AF-A0A850BWN8-F1
#
_cell.length_a   1.000
_cell.length_b   1.000
_cell.length_c   1.000
_cell.angle_alpha   90.00
_cell.angle_beta   90.00
_cell.angle_gamma   90.00
#
_symmetry.space_group_name_H-M   'P 1'
#
loop_
_entity.id
_entity.type
_entity.pdbx_description
1 polymer ?
#
loop_
_entity_poly.entity_id
_entity_poly.type
_entity_poly.pdbx_seq_one_letter_code
_entity_poly.pdbx_strand_id
1 'polypeptide(L)'
;YDVTIQPDGTLNSTVAIGYDFPARVAEQDPAVRTQHYNDDPKIAAQLAFQAEQALANAYLSAEMQKALADEANIREFYERNKSIYKQVHARHILIRLPGSVVPLREGQKEKTEAEALAHAQELRKRLVAGEDFTAIAKAESDDAGSGANGGDLGFFSAGQMVAPFEQAAFALKDKEISEPVRTQFGFHLIRVDSRGAAPFEEVRPTLERAERQQRVQAYLEQLTNDAKPTFDAAYFGS
;
A
#
# COMPACT_ATOMS: atom_id res chain seq x y z
N TYR A 1 2.18 15.24 -37.50
CA TYR A 1 2.30 13.99 -36.74
C TYR A 1 0.88 13.49 -36.63
N ASP A 2 0.46 12.59 -37.50
CA ASP A 2 -0.96 12.28 -37.63
C ASP A 2 -1.15 10.77 -37.73
N VAL A 3 -1.41 10.16 -36.58
CA VAL A 3 -2.00 8.82 -36.53
C VAL A 3 -3.49 9.05 -36.62
N THR A 4 -4.07 8.79 -37.79
CA THR A 4 -5.52 8.90 -37.98
C THR A 4 -6.11 7.50 -37.88
N ILE A 5 -6.90 7.25 -36.84
CA ILE A 5 -7.71 6.04 -36.73
C ILE A 5 -8.93 6.27 -37.60
N GLN A 6 -9.11 5.47 -38.64
CA GLN A 6 -10.30 5.55 -39.47
C GLN A 6 -11.54 5.08 -38.66
N PRO A 7 -12.75 5.56 -38.98
CA PRO A 7 -13.97 5.15 -38.29
C PRO A 7 -14.24 3.64 -38.30
N ASP A 8 -13.60 2.89 -39.20
CA ASP A 8 -13.67 1.43 -39.31
C ASP A 8 -12.62 0.68 -38.48
N GLY A 9 -11.81 1.40 -37.69
CA GLY A 9 -10.77 0.84 -36.82
C GLY A 9 -9.46 0.54 -37.53
N THR A 10 -9.32 0.82 -38.83
CA THR A 10 -8.06 0.58 -39.54
C THR A 10 -7.00 1.63 -39.21
N LEU A 11 -5.81 1.16 -38.84
CA LEU A 11 -4.64 1.99 -38.61
C LEU A 11 -3.88 2.18 -39.93
N ASN A 12 -3.88 3.40 -40.46
CA ASN A 12 -2.93 3.75 -41.52
C ASN A 12 -1.59 4.09 -40.87
N SER A 13 -0.78 3.07 -40.59
CA SER A 13 0.54 3.24 -40.02
C SER A 13 1.59 3.35 -41.13
N THR A 14 1.82 4.54 -41.68
CA THR A 14 3.17 4.85 -42.18
C THR A 14 4.00 5.32 -40.99
N VAL A 15 4.21 4.42 -40.03
CA VAL A 15 5.22 4.66 -39.01
C VAL A 15 6.54 4.30 -39.64
N ALA A 16 7.13 5.26 -40.35
CA ALA A 16 8.55 5.24 -40.68
C ALA A 16 9.34 5.45 -39.37
N ILE A 17 9.31 4.45 -38.47
CA ILE A 17 10.35 4.34 -37.46
C ILE A 17 11.62 4.13 -38.28
N GLY A 18 12.66 4.96 -38.10
CA GLY A 18 13.96 4.81 -38.76
C GLY A 18 14.74 3.55 -38.36
N TYR A 19 14.05 2.44 -38.10
CA TYR A 19 14.58 1.12 -37.85
C TYR A 19 14.37 0.28 -39.11
N ASP A 20 15.28 0.46 -40.06
CA ASP A 20 15.44 -0.45 -41.20
C ASP A 20 16.25 -1.67 -40.74
N PHE A 21 15.62 -2.53 -39.95
CA PHE A 21 16.19 -3.81 -39.50
C PHE A 21 16.71 -4.64 -40.68
N PRO A 22 15.96 -4.76 -41.80
CA PRO A 22 16.48 -5.39 -43.02
C PRO A 22 17.76 -4.75 -43.52
N ALA A 23 17.89 -3.42 -43.58
CA ALA A 23 19.13 -2.77 -44.03
C ALA A 23 20.31 -3.03 -43.09
N ARG A 24 20.11 -2.99 -41.77
CA ARG A 24 21.18 -3.22 -40.78
C ARG A 24 21.66 -4.66 -40.74
N VAL A 25 20.75 -5.63 -40.82
CA VAL A 25 21.11 -7.05 -40.84
C VAL A 25 21.64 -7.45 -42.22
N ALA A 26 21.18 -6.83 -43.29
CA ALA A 26 21.67 -7.10 -44.64
C ALA A 26 23.10 -6.62 -44.92
N GLU A 27 23.66 -5.76 -44.08
CA GLU A 27 25.11 -5.51 -44.08
C GLU A 27 25.92 -6.74 -43.64
N GLN A 28 25.33 -7.64 -42.83
CA GLN A 28 25.96 -8.85 -42.30
C GLN A 28 25.47 -10.13 -43.00
N ASP A 29 24.23 -10.14 -43.49
CA ASP A 29 23.65 -11.23 -44.28
C ASP A 29 22.78 -10.67 -45.42
N PRO A 30 23.32 -10.54 -46.65
CA PRO A 30 22.63 -9.98 -47.79
C PRO A 30 21.31 -10.70 -48.16
N ALA A 31 21.13 -11.96 -47.75
CA ALA A 31 19.92 -12.74 -48.02
C ALA A 31 18.67 -12.17 -47.31
N VAL A 32 18.86 -11.45 -46.21
CA VAL A 32 17.78 -10.82 -45.42
C VAL A 32 17.03 -9.76 -46.23
N ARG A 33 17.69 -9.07 -47.18
CA ARG A 33 17.02 -8.14 -48.12
C ARG A 33 16.05 -8.84 -49.06
N THR A 34 16.32 -10.10 -49.40
CA THR A 34 15.51 -10.87 -50.36
C THR A 34 14.45 -11.74 -49.71
N GLN A 35 14.47 -11.88 -48.38
CA GLN A 35 13.55 -12.75 -47.64
C GLN A 35 12.23 -12.07 -47.25
N HIS A 36 12.08 -10.76 -47.52
CA HIS A 36 10.79 -10.07 -47.44
C HIS A 36 10.03 -10.35 -46.13
N TYR A 37 10.73 -10.40 -44.99
CA TYR A 37 10.15 -10.82 -43.71
C TYR A 37 8.94 -9.98 -43.28
N ASN A 38 8.87 -8.71 -43.67
CA ASN A 38 7.71 -7.85 -43.41
C ASN A 38 6.48 -8.19 -44.27
N ASP A 39 6.68 -8.93 -45.36
CA ASP A 39 5.62 -9.40 -46.27
C ASP A 39 5.07 -10.78 -45.83
N ASP A 40 5.70 -11.47 -44.87
CA ASP A 40 5.14 -12.68 -44.24
C ASP A 40 3.86 -12.29 -43.47
N PRO A 41 2.68 -12.84 -43.83
CA PRO A 41 1.43 -12.51 -43.16
C PRO A 41 1.45 -12.74 -41.64
N LYS A 42 2.23 -13.69 -41.14
CA LYS A 42 2.37 -13.93 -39.69
C LYS A 42 3.17 -12.84 -39.01
N ILE A 43 4.24 -12.37 -39.65
CA ILE A 43 5.08 -11.28 -39.12
C ILE A 43 4.29 -9.97 -39.18
N ALA A 44 3.59 -9.71 -40.29
CA ALA A 44 2.71 -8.54 -40.42
C ALA A 44 1.60 -8.54 -39.33
N ALA A 45 0.94 -9.67 -39.11
CA ALA A 45 -0.07 -9.80 -38.06
C ALA A 45 0.51 -9.61 -36.64
N GLN A 46 1.71 -10.14 -36.37
CA GLN A 46 2.38 -9.96 -35.09
C GLN A 46 2.76 -8.48 -34.85
N LEU A 47 3.29 -7.80 -35.87
CA LEU A 47 3.63 -6.37 -35.79
C LEU A 47 2.38 -5.51 -35.58
N ALA A 48 1.28 -5.80 -36.29
CA ALA A 48 0.01 -5.11 -36.10
C ALA A 48 -0.51 -5.28 -34.67
N PHE A 49 -0.54 -6.52 -34.15
CA PHE A 49 -0.95 -6.81 -32.78
C PHE A 49 -0.07 -6.11 -31.73
N GLN A 50 1.25 -6.06 -31.94
CA GLN A 50 2.15 -5.32 -31.05
C GLN A 50 1.92 -3.81 -31.11
N ALA A 51 1.65 -3.25 -32.29
CA ALA A 51 1.34 -1.84 -32.45
C ALA A 51 0.02 -1.48 -31.74
N GLU A 52 -1.01 -2.29 -31.89
CA GLU A 52 -2.29 -2.11 -31.19
C GLU A 52 -2.12 -2.16 -29.66
N GLN A 53 -1.38 -3.16 -29.14
CA GLN A 53 -1.07 -3.23 -27.72
C GLN A 53 -0.30 -1.99 -27.23
N ALA A 54 0.70 -1.53 -27.99
CA ALA A 54 1.47 -0.35 -27.63
C ALA A 54 0.60 0.92 -27.58
N LEU A 55 -0.30 1.10 -28.55
CA LEU A 55 -1.24 2.21 -28.58
C LEU A 55 -2.24 2.15 -27.42
N ALA A 56 -2.82 0.98 -27.15
CA ALA A 56 -3.73 0.78 -26.03
C ALA A 56 -3.06 1.10 -24.68
N ASN A 57 -1.83 0.62 -24.48
CA ASN A 57 -1.04 0.90 -23.27
C ASN A 57 -0.70 2.39 -23.15
N ALA A 58 -0.34 3.05 -24.26
CA ALA A 58 -0.04 4.48 -24.26
C ALA A 58 -1.27 5.33 -23.91
N TYR A 59 -2.43 4.99 -24.49
CA TYR A 59 -3.70 5.65 -24.19
C TYR A 59 -4.08 5.49 -22.71
N LEU A 60 -4.05 4.25 -22.20
CA LEU A 60 -4.36 3.97 -20.79
C LEU A 60 -3.40 4.71 -19.86
N SER A 61 -2.10 4.69 -20.15
CA SER A 61 -1.09 5.40 -19.35
C SER A 61 -1.36 6.92 -19.28
N ALA A 62 -1.67 7.54 -20.42
CA ALA A 62 -1.98 8.97 -20.49
C ALA A 62 -3.24 9.33 -19.70
N GLU A 63 -4.30 8.52 -19.81
CA GLU A 63 -5.54 8.76 -19.06
C GLU A 63 -5.34 8.59 -17.56
N MET A 64 -4.57 7.57 -17.13
CA MET A 64 -4.21 7.41 -15.73
C MET A 64 -3.35 8.57 -15.21
N GLN A 65 -2.39 9.05 -15.99
CA GLN A 65 -1.56 10.18 -15.60
C GLN A 65 -2.39 11.46 -15.43
N LYS A 66 -3.33 11.72 -16.36
CA LYS A 66 -4.24 12.86 -16.26
C LYS A 66 -5.12 12.78 -15.02
N ALA A 67 -5.69 11.61 -14.74
CA ALA A 67 -6.54 11.41 -13.57
C ALA A 67 -5.79 11.63 -12.26
N LEU A 68 -4.56 11.14 -12.15
CA LEU A 68 -3.74 11.25 -10.94
C LEU A 68 -3.10 12.63 -10.75
N ALA A 69 -2.92 13.39 -11.83
CA ALA A 69 -2.42 14.77 -11.76
C ALA A 69 -3.47 15.75 -11.20
N ASP A 70 -4.75 15.37 -11.24
CA ASP A 70 -5.84 16.14 -10.67
C ASP A 70 -5.98 15.84 -9.18
N GLU A 71 -5.49 16.77 -8.36
CA GLU A 71 -5.53 16.66 -6.90
C GLU A 71 -6.95 16.49 -6.35
N ALA A 72 -7.97 17.05 -7.02
CA ALA A 72 -9.36 16.91 -6.59
C ALA A 72 -9.81 15.45 -6.62
N ASN A 73 -9.38 14.68 -7.65
CA ASN A 73 -9.67 13.25 -7.74
C ASN A 73 -9.04 12.47 -6.57
N ILE A 74 -7.76 12.74 -6.27
CA ILE A 74 -7.05 12.04 -5.19
C ILE A 74 -7.67 12.40 -3.82
N ARG A 75 -8.11 13.65 -3.64
CA ARG A 75 -8.80 14.10 -2.41
C ARG A 75 -10.17 13.45 -2.25
N GLU A 76 -10.96 13.36 -3.32
CA GLU A 76 -12.23 12.64 -3.29
C GLU A 76 -12.01 11.16 -2.98
N PHE A 77 -11.00 10.54 -3.60
CA PHE A 77 -10.61 9.17 -3.33
C PHE A 77 -10.23 8.97 -1.86
N TYR A 78 -9.49 9.90 -1.25
CA TYR A 78 -9.19 9.88 0.19
C TYR A 78 -10.45 9.95 1.05
N GLU A 79 -11.34 10.91 0.81
CA GLU A 79 -12.55 11.08 1.64
C GLU A 79 -13.47 9.85 1.58
N ARG A 80 -13.61 9.23 0.40
CA ARG A 80 -14.38 7.97 0.25
C ARG A 80 -13.74 6.78 0.97
N ASN A 81 -12.41 6.77 1.09
CA ASN A 81 -11.64 5.67 1.66
C ASN A 81 -11.06 5.98 3.05
N LYS A 82 -11.47 7.09 3.67
CA LYS A 82 -10.87 7.64 4.90
C LYS A 82 -10.85 6.67 6.06
N SER A 83 -11.82 5.76 6.12
CA SER A 83 -11.92 4.70 7.12
C SER A 83 -10.78 3.69 7.09
N ILE A 84 -10.10 3.53 5.95
CA ILE A 84 -8.95 2.64 5.79
C ILE A 84 -7.69 3.27 6.41
N TYR A 85 -7.62 4.59 6.41
CA TYR A 85 -6.49 5.36 6.91
C TYR A 85 -6.65 5.75 8.38
N LYS A 86 -7.42 4.99 9.16
CA LYS A 86 -7.61 5.24 10.59
C LYS A 86 -6.28 5.13 11.32
N GLN A 87 -6.04 6.11 12.19
CA GLN A 87 -4.91 6.16 13.09
C GLN A 87 -5.39 6.38 14.52
N VAL A 88 -4.60 5.90 15.48
CA VAL A 88 -4.79 6.18 16.91
C VAL A 88 -3.54 6.87 17.44
N HIS A 89 -3.73 7.93 18.24
CA HIS A 89 -2.68 8.49 19.07
C HIS A 89 -2.73 7.78 20.41
N ALA A 90 -1.68 7.05 20.78
CA ALA A 90 -1.70 6.29 22.03
C ALA A 90 -0.44 6.50 22.86
N ARG A 91 -0.58 6.19 24.14
CA ARG A 91 0.54 6.05 25.07
C ARG A 91 0.59 4.64 25.60
N HIS A 92 1.78 4.19 25.99
CA HIS A 92 1.91 2.92 26.69
C HIS A 92 2.87 2.96 27.88
N ILE A 93 2.74 1.94 28.74
CA ILE A 93 3.72 1.59 29.76
C ILE A 93 4.10 0.15 29.49
N LEU A 94 5.40 -0.12 29.32
CA LEU A 94 5.91 -1.47 29.16
C LEU A 94 6.49 -1.98 30.48
N ILE A 95 6.09 -3.17 30.90
CA ILE A 95 6.75 -3.96 31.93
C ILE A 95 7.39 -5.16 31.25
N ARG A 96 8.72 -5.17 31.18
CA ARG A 96 9.44 -6.16 30.37
C ARG A 96 9.39 -7.56 30.97
N LEU A 97 9.61 -8.56 30.11
CA LEU A 97 9.78 -9.97 30.51
C LEU A 97 11.21 -10.49 30.24
N PRO A 98 11.66 -11.55 30.92
CA PRO A 98 12.96 -12.17 30.67
C PRO A 98 13.05 -12.64 29.21
N GLY A 99 14.20 -12.39 28.57
CA GLY A 99 14.40 -12.70 27.15
C GLY A 99 13.80 -11.69 26.16
N SER A 100 13.15 -10.63 26.63
CA SER A 100 12.78 -9.47 25.81
C SER A 100 14.03 -8.80 25.21
N VAL A 101 13.89 -8.25 24.01
CA VAL A 101 14.92 -7.41 23.37
C VAL A 101 15.06 -6.04 24.02
N VAL A 102 14.11 -5.65 24.88
CA VAL A 102 14.17 -4.41 25.64
C VAL A 102 15.17 -4.59 26.79
N PRO A 103 16.22 -3.75 26.89
CA PRO A 103 17.25 -3.91 27.89
C PRO A 103 16.69 -3.74 29.31
N LEU A 104 17.23 -4.51 30.25
CA LEU A 104 16.94 -4.31 31.66
C LEU A 104 17.49 -2.95 32.10
N ARG A 105 16.65 -2.12 32.72
CA ARG A 105 17.08 -0.85 33.31
C ARG A 105 18.12 -1.10 34.39
N GLU A 106 19.09 -0.20 34.51
CA GLU A 106 20.15 -0.30 35.50
C GLU A 106 19.58 -0.42 36.92
N GLY A 107 20.09 -1.38 37.69
CA GLY A 107 19.65 -1.64 39.06
C GLY A 107 18.34 -2.41 39.20
N GLN A 108 17.61 -2.69 38.11
CA GLN A 108 16.44 -3.58 38.17
C GLN A 108 16.84 -5.06 38.14
N LYS A 109 15.99 -5.90 38.74
CA LYS A 109 16.06 -7.36 38.62
C LYS A 109 15.08 -7.85 37.56
N GLU A 110 15.41 -8.98 36.94
CA GLU A 110 14.48 -9.74 36.11
C GLU A 110 13.21 -10.06 36.90
N LYS A 111 12.05 -9.79 36.30
CA LYS A 111 10.74 -10.17 36.86
C LYS A 111 10.30 -11.46 36.18
N THR A 112 9.80 -12.43 36.93
CA THR A 112 9.04 -13.54 36.35
C THR A 112 7.79 -13.03 35.64
N GLU A 113 7.17 -13.87 34.80
CA GLU A 113 5.93 -13.49 34.12
C GLU A 113 4.80 -13.14 35.11
N ALA A 114 4.70 -13.87 36.22
CA ALA A 114 3.72 -13.59 37.26
C ALA A 114 3.98 -12.25 37.97
N GLU A 115 5.24 -11.93 38.28
CA GLU A 115 5.63 -10.66 38.90
C GLU A 115 5.40 -9.48 37.95
N ALA A 116 5.74 -9.63 36.67
CA ALA A 116 5.51 -8.59 35.66
C ALA A 116 4.01 -8.33 35.44
N LEU A 117 3.19 -9.38 35.40
CA LEU A 117 1.73 -9.25 35.30
C LEU A 117 1.16 -8.57 36.54
N ALA A 118 1.54 -9.01 37.74
CA ALA A 118 1.08 -8.41 38.99
C ALA A 118 1.48 -6.92 39.06
N HIS A 119 2.69 -6.58 38.61
CA HIS A 119 3.13 -5.19 38.54
C HIS A 119 2.29 -4.37 37.54
N ALA A 120 2.06 -4.87 36.33
CA ALA A 120 1.21 -4.20 35.35
C ALA A 120 -0.23 -4.02 35.87
N GLN A 121 -0.79 -5.00 36.58
CA GLN A 121 -2.12 -4.89 37.19
C GLN A 121 -2.15 -3.82 38.29
N GLU A 122 -1.11 -3.71 39.10
CA GLU A 122 -1.01 -2.68 40.13
C GLU A 122 -0.93 -1.28 39.53
N LEU A 123 -0.08 -1.08 38.52
CA LEU A 123 0.00 0.19 37.81
C LEU A 123 -1.33 0.54 37.14
N ARG A 124 -2.03 -0.44 36.56
CA ARG A 124 -3.37 -0.21 36.01
C ARG A 124 -4.36 0.28 37.05
N LYS A 125 -4.39 -0.32 38.25
CA LYS A 125 -5.29 0.12 39.32
C LYS A 125 -5.04 1.58 39.69
N ARG A 126 -3.77 1.97 39.81
CA ARG A 126 -3.35 3.36 40.05
C ARG A 126 -3.83 4.31 38.96
N LEU A 127 -3.66 3.94 37.69
CA LEU A 127 -4.12 4.73 36.54
C LEU A 127 -5.65 4.87 36.50
N VAL A 128 -6.39 3.79 36.77
CA VAL A 128 -7.85 3.80 36.82
C VAL A 128 -8.37 4.62 38.00
N ALA A 129 -7.61 4.68 39.11
CA ALA A 129 -7.87 5.56 40.24
C ALA A 129 -7.56 7.06 39.95
N GLY A 130 -7.06 7.38 38.76
CA GLY A 130 -6.83 8.76 38.30
C GLY A 130 -5.40 9.26 38.46
N GLU A 131 -4.44 8.40 38.77
CA GLU A 131 -3.03 8.79 38.76
C GLU A 131 -2.57 9.15 37.34
N ASP A 132 -1.68 10.14 37.22
CA ASP A 132 -1.23 10.64 35.92
C ASP A 132 -0.44 9.59 35.14
N PHE A 133 -0.92 9.25 33.94
CA PHE A 133 -0.30 8.25 33.08
C PHE A 133 1.13 8.62 32.70
N THR A 134 1.40 9.91 32.44
CA THR A 134 2.73 10.34 31.97
C THR A 134 3.76 10.24 33.09
N ALA A 135 3.36 10.51 34.34
CA ALA A 135 4.19 10.33 35.52
C ALA A 135 4.52 8.86 35.75
N ILE A 136 3.52 7.96 35.70
CA ILE A 136 3.76 6.52 35.84
C ILE A 136 4.63 6.01 34.70
N ALA A 137 4.40 6.41 33.45
CA ALA A 137 5.22 5.96 32.33
C ALA A 137 6.69 6.38 32.45
N LYS A 138 6.97 7.61 32.89
CA LYS A 138 8.35 8.07 33.12
C LYS A 138 9.05 7.29 34.23
N ALA A 139 8.33 7.00 35.31
CA ALA A 139 8.88 6.27 36.45
C ALA A 139 9.06 4.78 36.13
N GLU A 140 8.02 4.14 35.61
CA GLU A 140 7.88 2.68 35.65
C GLU A 140 8.07 1.98 34.30
N SER A 141 7.95 2.69 33.16
CA SER A 141 8.06 2.04 31.85
C SER A 141 9.48 1.55 31.60
N ASP A 142 9.61 0.28 31.19
CA ASP A 142 10.85 -0.32 30.73
C ASP A 142 11.17 0.05 29.27
N ASP A 143 10.22 0.61 28.52
CA ASP A 143 10.52 1.24 27.24
C ASP A 143 11.17 2.62 27.45
N ALA A 144 12.48 2.69 27.30
CA ALA A 144 13.24 3.93 27.42
C ALA A 144 12.89 4.96 26.33
N GLY A 145 12.44 4.51 25.16
CA GLY A 145 12.13 5.39 24.02
C GLY A 145 10.90 6.25 24.29
N SER A 146 9.76 5.63 24.55
CA SER A 146 8.51 6.36 24.85
C SER A 146 8.39 6.75 26.32
N GLY A 147 8.95 5.96 27.25
CA GLY A 147 8.81 6.16 28.69
C GLY A 147 9.26 7.54 29.15
N ALA A 148 10.41 8.03 28.66
CA ALA A 148 10.91 9.38 28.95
C ALA A 148 9.94 10.49 28.54
N ASN A 149 9.12 10.25 27.50
CA ASN A 149 8.11 11.16 26.99
C ASN A 149 6.69 10.83 27.52
N GLY A 150 6.60 10.16 28.68
CA GLY A 150 5.31 9.82 29.28
C GLY A 150 4.57 8.73 28.50
N GLY A 151 5.31 7.82 27.88
CA GLY A 151 4.79 6.69 27.14
C GLY A 151 4.27 7.03 25.75
N ASP A 152 4.50 8.23 25.23
CA ASP A 152 3.94 8.69 23.96
C ASP A 152 4.46 7.91 22.76
N LEU A 153 3.56 7.35 21.96
CA LEU A 153 3.87 6.63 20.72
C LEU A 153 3.53 7.45 19.47
N GLY A 154 2.91 8.62 19.63
CA GLY A 154 2.38 9.37 18.49
C GLY A 154 1.19 8.67 17.84
N PHE A 155 0.89 9.08 16.60
CA PHE A 155 -0.13 8.44 15.77
C PHE A 155 0.44 7.21 15.08
N PHE A 156 -0.33 6.12 15.08
CA PHE A 156 -0.04 4.95 14.27
C PHE A 156 -1.29 4.35 13.64
N SER A 157 -1.09 3.73 12.49
CA SER A 157 -2.04 3.00 11.66
C SER A 157 -1.97 1.51 11.92
N ALA A 158 -2.96 0.77 11.42
CA ALA A 158 -2.91 -0.69 11.41
C ALA A 158 -1.67 -1.20 10.62
N GLY A 159 -1.04 -2.27 11.11
CA GLY A 159 0.19 -2.85 10.59
C GLY A 159 1.49 -2.23 11.09
N GLN A 160 1.44 -1.15 11.89
CA GLN A 160 2.66 -0.49 12.42
C GLN A 160 3.08 -1.02 13.79
N MET A 161 2.19 -1.69 14.52
CA MET A 161 2.47 -2.26 15.84
C MET A 161 2.32 -3.80 15.81
N VAL A 162 2.87 -4.47 16.82
CA VAL A 162 2.67 -5.93 16.95
C VAL A 162 1.19 -6.25 17.17
N ALA A 163 0.70 -7.29 16.49
CA ALA A 163 -0.73 -7.64 16.44
C ALA A 163 -1.48 -7.57 17.78
N PRO A 164 -1.01 -8.17 18.91
CA PRO A 164 -1.72 -8.08 20.18
C PRO A 164 -1.84 -6.64 20.72
N PHE A 165 -0.80 -5.82 20.56
CA PHE A 165 -0.80 -4.42 20.99
C PHE A 165 -1.79 -3.61 20.15
N GLU A 166 -1.72 -3.79 18.83
CA GLU A 166 -2.58 -3.09 17.88
C GLU A 166 -4.06 -3.40 18.12
N GLN A 167 -4.41 -4.68 18.22
CA GLN A 167 -5.79 -5.11 18.44
C GLN A 167 -6.37 -4.48 19.71
N ALA A 168 -5.60 -4.46 20.80
CA ALA A 168 -6.01 -3.81 22.04
C ALA A 168 -6.16 -2.29 21.86
N ALA A 169 -5.17 -1.60 21.28
CA ALA A 169 -5.21 -0.15 21.06
C ALA A 169 -6.41 0.27 20.20
N PHE A 170 -6.68 -0.44 19.10
CA PHE A 170 -7.79 -0.11 18.21
C PHE A 170 -9.15 -0.41 18.83
N ALA A 171 -9.25 -1.34 19.78
CA ALA A 171 -10.49 -1.69 20.49
C ALA A 171 -10.85 -0.75 21.65
N LEU A 172 -9.88 -0.05 22.25
CA LEU A 172 -10.12 0.87 23.36
C LEU A 172 -10.99 2.06 22.99
N LYS A 173 -11.70 2.66 23.95
CA LYS A 173 -12.25 4.01 23.77
C LYS A 173 -11.18 5.07 24.07
N ASP A 174 -11.44 6.28 23.62
CA ASP A 174 -10.57 7.42 23.95
C ASP A 174 -10.51 7.59 25.48
N LYS A 175 -9.30 7.76 25.98
CA LYS A 175 -8.91 7.85 27.40
C LYS A 175 -9.11 6.58 28.22
N GLU A 176 -9.54 5.48 27.62
CA GLU A 176 -9.62 4.17 28.27
C GLU A 176 -8.22 3.55 28.43
N ILE A 177 -8.01 2.83 29.54
CA ILE A 177 -6.77 2.11 29.84
C ILE A 177 -7.02 0.60 29.67
N SER A 178 -6.22 -0.05 28.83
CA SER A 178 -6.32 -1.49 28.60
C SER A 178 -6.05 -2.33 29.85
N GLU A 179 -6.53 -3.57 29.84
CA GLU A 179 -5.90 -4.63 30.63
C GLU A 179 -4.43 -4.86 30.19
N PRO A 180 -3.58 -5.52 31.00
CA PRO A 180 -2.22 -5.86 30.60
C PRO A 180 -2.19 -6.70 29.31
N VAL A 181 -1.63 -6.14 28.24
CA VAL A 181 -1.51 -6.79 26.94
C VAL A 181 -0.16 -7.47 26.85
N ARG A 182 -0.13 -8.79 26.71
CA ARG A 182 1.11 -9.55 26.58
C ARG A 182 1.64 -9.49 25.15
N THR A 183 2.92 -9.19 25.00
CA THR A 183 3.66 -9.29 23.74
C THR A 183 5.02 -9.97 23.97
N GLN A 184 5.83 -10.08 22.92
CA GLN A 184 7.22 -10.55 23.03
C GLN A 184 8.13 -9.59 23.83
N PHE A 185 7.73 -8.33 24.01
CA PHE A 185 8.51 -7.35 24.76
C PHE A 185 8.19 -7.37 26.27
N GLY A 186 6.97 -7.76 26.62
CA GLY A 186 6.47 -7.81 27.99
C GLY A 186 4.97 -7.55 28.08
N PHE A 187 4.52 -7.00 29.20
CA PHE A 187 3.15 -6.55 29.39
C PHE A 187 3.02 -5.05 29.12
N HIS A 188 2.01 -4.68 28.35
CA HIS A 188 1.73 -3.29 28.02
C HIS A 188 0.43 -2.83 28.66
N LEU A 189 0.45 -1.65 29.26
CA LEU A 189 -0.77 -0.88 29.53
C LEU A 189 -0.88 0.20 28.46
N ILE A 190 -2.03 0.27 27.80
CA ILE A 190 -2.24 1.12 26.64
C ILE A 190 -3.34 2.11 26.96
N ARG A 191 -3.15 3.39 26.59
CA ARG A 191 -4.19 4.41 26.62
C ARG A 191 -4.28 5.11 25.27
N VAL A 192 -5.45 5.14 24.67
CA VAL A 192 -5.69 5.93 23.45
C VAL A 192 -6.03 7.35 23.83
N ASP A 193 -5.26 8.32 23.36
CA ASP A 193 -5.49 9.73 23.64
C ASP A 193 -6.45 10.39 22.66
N SER A 194 -6.38 10.00 21.38
CA SER A 194 -7.29 10.48 20.34
C SER A 194 -7.27 9.54 19.13
N ARG A 195 -8.25 9.69 18.25
CA ARG A 195 -8.37 8.96 16.98
C ARG A 195 -8.48 9.93 15.83
N GLY A 196 -7.97 9.52 14.68
CA GLY A 196 -8.02 10.33 13.47
C GLY A 196 -7.89 9.47 12.22
N ALA A 197 -7.74 10.16 11.10
CA ALA A 197 -7.25 9.56 9.87
C ALA A 197 -5.87 10.15 9.57
N ALA A 198 -5.00 9.35 8.97
CA ALA A 198 -3.71 9.81 8.48
C ALA A 198 -3.91 11.06 7.60
N PRO A 199 -3.09 12.11 7.76
CA PRO A 199 -3.17 13.30 6.91
C PRO A 199 -3.04 12.93 5.44
N PHE A 200 -3.78 13.64 4.57
CA PHE A 200 -3.79 13.40 3.13
C PHE A 200 -2.37 13.31 2.54
N GLU A 201 -1.48 14.24 2.92
CA GLU A 201 -0.10 14.27 2.41
C GLU A 201 0.72 13.03 2.79
N GLU A 202 0.46 12.44 3.97
CA GLU A 202 1.14 11.23 4.42
C GLU A 202 0.75 10.01 3.57
N VAL A 203 -0.54 9.92 3.21
CA VAL A 203 -1.07 8.77 2.48
C VAL A 203 -1.18 8.99 0.96
N ARG A 204 -0.87 10.20 0.46
CA ARG A 204 -0.96 10.55 -0.96
C ARG A 204 -0.29 9.54 -1.91
N PRO A 205 0.96 9.09 -1.70
CA PRO A 205 1.57 8.11 -2.59
C PRO A 205 0.85 6.74 -2.61
N THR A 206 0.18 6.40 -1.51
CA THR A 206 -0.62 5.17 -1.42
C THR A 206 -1.98 5.35 -2.07
N LEU A 207 -2.62 6.52 -1.91
CA LEU A 207 -3.86 6.89 -2.58
C LEU A 207 -3.68 6.88 -4.10
N GLU A 208 -2.63 7.51 -4.62
CA GLU A 208 -2.35 7.58 -6.07
C GLU A 208 -2.14 6.18 -6.67
N ARG A 209 -1.47 5.27 -5.96
CA ARG A 209 -1.30 3.88 -6.40
C ARG A 209 -2.62 3.11 -6.38
N ALA A 210 -3.41 3.24 -5.32
CA ALA A 210 -4.69 2.56 -5.18
C ALA A 210 -5.72 3.06 -6.20
N GLU A 211 -5.81 4.37 -6.41
CA GLU A 211 -6.68 4.96 -7.42
C GLU A 211 -6.29 4.52 -8.83
N ARG A 212 -4.98 4.48 -9.15
CA ARG A 212 -4.49 3.95 -10.43
C ARG A 212 -4.99 2.53 -10.66
N GLN A 213 -4.81 1.65 -9.67
CA GLN A 213 -5.23 0.25 -9.77
C GLN A 213 -6.75 0.13 -9.98
N GLN A 214 -7.55 0.89 -9.21
CA GLN A 214 -9.00 0.86 -9.35
C GLN A 214 -9.47 1.38 -10.71
N ARG A 215 -8.85 2.44 -11.23
CA ARG A 215 -9.19 2.98 -12.54
C ARG A 215 -8.81 2.05 -13.68
N VAL A 216 -7.65 1.41 -13.61
CA VAL A 216 -7.25 0.37 -14.59
C VAL A 216 -8.26 -0.78 -14.57
N GLN A 217 -8.65 -1.24 -13.38
CA GLN A 217 -9.65 -2.31 -13.25
C GLN A 217 -10.99 -1.90 -13.87
N ALA A 218 -11.50 -0.71 -13.54
CA ALA A 218 -12.75 -0.19 -14.10
C ALA A 218 -12.69 -0.03 -15.63
N TYR A 219 -11.54 0.40 -16.17
CA TYR A 219 -11.34 0.51 -17.62
C TYR A 219 -11.37 -0.84 -18.31
N LEU A 220 -10.70 -1.87 -17.74
CA LEU A 220 -10.73 -3.23 -18.29
C LEU A 220 -12.15 -3.84 -18.25
N GLU A 221 -12.88 -3.59 -17.18
CA GLU A 221 -14.30 -4.00 -17.06
C GLU A 221 -15.16 -3.32 -18.12
N GLN A 222 -14.97 -2.02 -18.34
CA GLN A 222 -15.66 -1.30 -19.41
C GLN A 222 -15.35 -1.90 -20.79
N LEU A 223 -14.08 -2.11 -21.11
CA LEU A 223 -13.68 -2.73 -22.38
C LEU A 223 -14.30 -4.12 -22.57
N THR A 224 -14.37 -4.91 -21.49
CA THR A 224 -14.98 -6.24 -21.51
C THR A 224 -16.48 -6.16 -21.78
N ASN A 225 -17.18 -5.17 -21.22
CA ASN A 225 -18.62 -4.97 -21.41
C ASN A 225 -18.96 -4.39 -22.80
N ASP A 226 -18.11 -3.49 -23.30
CA ASP A 226 -18.28 -2.87 -24.62
C ASP A 226 -17.90 -3.83 -25.75
N ALA A 227 -16.96 -4.73 -25.49
CA ALA A 227 -16.70 -5.85 -26.36
C ALA A 227 -17.99 -6.68 -26.47
N LYS A 228 -18.51 -6.81 -27.69
CA LYS A 228 -19.52 -7.81 -28.05
C LYS A 228 -18.77 -9.01 -28.63
N PRO A 229 -18.15 -9.88 -27.82
CA PRO A 229 -17.37 -10.98 -28.35
C PRO A 229 -18.30 -11.90 -29.14
N THR A 230 -18.12 -11.92 -30.45
CA THR A 230 -18.66 -12.99 -31.28
C THR A 230 -17.69 -14.15 -31.17
N PHE A 231 -18.10 -15.18 -30.45
CA PHE A 231 -17.36 -16.43 -30.39
C PHE A 231 -17.50 -17.13 -31.74
N ASP A 232 -16.38 -17.24 -32.47
CA ASP A 232 -16.33 -18.13 -33.61
C ASP A 232 -16.18 -19.57 -33.08
N ALA A 233 -17.29 -20.30 -33.09
CA ALA A 233 -17.29 -21.72 -32.70
C ALA A 233 -16.37 -22.57 -33.58
N ALA A 234 -16.09 -22.17 -34.83
CA ALA A 234 -15.17 -22.88 -35.71
C ALA A 234 -13.69 -22.71 -35.28
N TYR A 235 -13.35 -21.66 -34.54
CA TYR A 235 -11.99 -21.40 -34.03
C TYR A 235 -11.64 -22.26 -32.80
N PHE A 236 -12.63 -22.59 -31.96
CA PHE A 236 -12.41 -23.36 -30.71
C PHE A 236 -12.74 -24.86 -30.81
N GLY A 237 -13.10 -25.35 -32.00
CA GLY A 237 -13.03 -26.78 -32.33
C GLY A 237 -14.32 -27.41 -32.83
N SER A 238 -14.19 -28.06 -34.00
CA SER A 238 -14.57 -29.46 -34.20
C SER A 238 -13.48 -30.38 -33.64
#